data_AF-A0A1R3H4A3-F1
#
_entry.id   AF-A0A1R3H4A3-F1
#
_cell.length_a   1.000
_cell.length_b   1.000
_cell.length_c   1.000
_cell.angle_alpha   90.00
_cell.angle_beta   90.00
_cell.angle_gamma   90.00
#
_symmetry.space_group_name_H-M   'P 1'
#
loop_
_entity.id
_entity.type
_entity.pdbx_description
1 polymer ?
#
loop_
_entity_poly.entity_id
_entity_poly.type
_entity_poly.pdbx_seq_one_letter_code
_entity_poly.pdbx_strand_id
1 'polypeptide(L)'
;MAQMVCGSCRELLSYPRGTRQVKCSCCETINFVLEAHQVGLVKCGRDNCGVLLMYPYGAPSVRCSSCQFVTEIGEHNRRPPWSVQQGQPTPPNVVQ
;
A
#
# COMPACT_ATOMS: atom_id res chain seq x y z
N MET A 1 3.41 -19.54 0.51
CA MET A 1 2.09 -18.92 0.24
C MET A 1 1.95 -17.65 1.06
N ALA A 2 1.30 -16.63 0.52
CA ALA A 2 0.90 -15.38 1.18
C ALA A 2 -0.60 -15.13 0.93
N GLN A 3 -1.17 -14.16 1.63
CA GLN A 3 -2.61 -13.87 1.58
C GLN A 3 -2.87 -12.36 1.51
N MET A 4 -3.98 -11.99 0.88
CA MET A 4 -4.51 -10.63 0.87
C MET A 4 -6.04 -10.65 0.83
N VAL A 5 -6.66 -9.55 1.20
CA VAL A 5 -8.09 -9.34 1.02
C VAL A 5 -8.33 -8.59 -0.29
N CYS A 6 -9.26 -9.07 -1.12
CA CYS A 6 -9.65 -8.38 -2.34
C CYS A 6 -10.18 -6.97 -2.01
N GLY A 7 -9.64 -5.96 -2.68
CA GLY A 7 -10.06 -4.56 -2.48
C GLY A 7 -11.48 -4.25 -2.94
N SER A 8 -12.14 -5.16 -3.67
CA SER A 8 -13.50 -5.00 -4.20
C SER A 8 -14.52 -5.82 -3.41
N CYS A 9 -14.44 -7.16 -3.44
CA CYS A 9 -15.43 -8.02 -2.79
C CYS A 9 -15.04 -8.52 -1.38
N ARG A 10 -13.86 -8.14 -0.88
CA ARG A 10 -13.31 -8.56 0.42
C ARG A 10 -13.03 -10.06 0.58
N GLU A 11 -13.01 -10.82 -0.51
CA GLU A 11 -12.62 -12.22 -0.51
C GLU A 11 -11.14 -12.38 -0.11
N LEU A 12 -10.81 -13.41 0.69
CA LEU A 12 -9.43 -13.74 1.04
C LEU A 12 -8.76 -14.51 -0.11
N LEU A 13 -7.73 -13.93 -0.71
CA LEU A 13 -7.00 -14.49 -1.83
C LEU A 13 -5.66 -15.05 -1.37
N SER A 14 -5.37 -16.30 -1.73
CA SER A 14 -4.07 -16.92 -1.51
C SER A 14 -3.23 -16.85 -2.79
N TYR A 15 -1.94 -16.54 -2.66
CA TYR A 15 -1.04 -16.41 -3.81
C TYR A 15 0.43 -16.76 -3.45
N PRO A 16 1.28 -17.09 -4.43
CA PRO A 16 2.71 -17.29 -4.23
C PRO A 16 3.44 -16.00 -3.79
N ARG A 17 4.47 -16.09 -2.95
CA ARG A 17 5.28 -14.90 -2.62
C ARG A 17 5.97 -14.37 -3.89
N GLY A 18 6.07 -13.05 -4.03
CA GLY A 18 6.62 -12.41 -5.23
C GLY A 18 5.60 -12.18 -6.37
N THR A 19 4.34 -12.61 -6.22
CA THR A 19 3.27 -12.22 -7.14
C THR A 19 3.03 -10.71 -7.06
N ARG A 20 2.96 -10.04 -8.21
CA ARG A 20 2.70 -8.59 -8.30
C ARG A 20 1.21 -8.24 -8.40
N GLN A 21 0.41 -9.15 -8.96
CA GLN A 21 -1.01 -8.97 -9.20
C GLN A 21 -1.76 -10.28 -9.00
N VAL A 22 -2.94 -10.22 -8.38
CA VAL A 22 -3.82 -11.37 -8.16
C VAL A 22 -5.20 -11.03 -8.69
N LYS A 23 -5.68 -11.79 -9.68
CA LYS A 23 -7.08 -11.72 -10.11
C LYS A 23 -7.95 -12.41 -9.07
N CYS A 24 -8.93 -11.70 -8.53
CA CYS A 24 -9.92 -12.28 -7.63
C CYS A 24 -10.78 -13.29 -8.40
N SER A 25 -10.88 -14.53 -7.93
CA SER A 25 -11.75 -15.54 -8.55
C SER A 25 -13.24 -15.27 -8.35
N CYS A 26 -13.62 -14.51 -7.31
CA CYS A 26 -15.00 -14.18 -6.99
C CYS A 26 -15.55 -13.04 -7.86
N CYS A 27 -14.84 -11.92 -7.96
CA CYS A 27 -15.33 -10.71 -8.63
C CYS A 27 -14.47 -10.23 -9.80
N GLU A 28 -13.51 -11.05 -10.23
CA GLU A 28 -12.59 -10.79 -11.36
C GLU A 28 -11.68 -9.56 -11.23
N THR A 29 -11.78 -8.79 -10.14
CA THR A 29 -10.95 -7.61 -9.90
C THR A 29 -9.48 -7.98 -9.84
N ILE A 30 -8.63 -7.26 -10.57
CA ILE A 30 -7.18 -7.38 -10.49
C ILE A 30 -6.71 -6.57 -9.29
N ASN A 31 -6.12 -7.24 -8.31
CA ASN A 31 -5.59 -6.63 -7.10
C ASN A 31 -4.07 -6.54 -7.22
N PHE A 32 -3.51 -5.37 -6.92
CA PHE A 32 -2.05 -5.20 -6.84
C PHE A 32 -1.56 -5.69 -5.48
N VAL A 33 -0.53 -6.53 -5.49
CA VAL A 33 0.16 -6.98 -4.29
C VAL A 33 1.35 -6.05 -4.08
N LEU A 34 1.35 -5.34 -2.95
CA LEU A 34 2.45 -4.48 -2.54
C LEU A 34 3.13 -5.08 -1.32
N GLU A 35 4.45 -5.25 -1.41
CA GLU A 35 5.29 -5.59 -0.27
C GLU A 35 5.47 -4.37 0.65
N ALA A 36 5.88 -4.57 1.90
CA ALA A 36 6.02 -3.47 2.88
C ALA A 36 6.95 -2.33 2.40
N HIS A 37 7.99 -2.62 1.62
CA HIS A 37 8.89 -1.59 1.07
C HIS A 37 8.28 -0.81 -0.11
N GLN A 38 7.14 -1.27 -0.65
CA GLN A 38 6.42 -0.65 -1.76
C GLN A 38 5.21 0.17 -1.30
N VAL A 39 5.00 0.29 0.01
CA VAL A 39 3.90 1.03 0.61
C VAL A 39 4.43 2.27 1.32
N GLY A 40 3.93 3.43 0.93
CA GLY A 40 4.11 4.68 1.66
C GLY A 40 2.93 4.96 2.60
N LEU A 41 3.18 5.80 3.60
CA LEU A 41 2.17 6.30 4.53
C LEU A 41 2.11 7.83 4.52
N VAL A 42 0.91 8.39 4.52
CA VAL A 42 0.69 9.83 4.65
C VAL A 42 -0.56 10.11 5.49
N LYS A 43 -0.56 11.19 6.29
CA LYS A 43 -1.79 11.64 6.96
C LYS A 43 -2.64 12.41 5.93
N CYS A 44 -3.95 12.20 5.94
CA CYS A 44 -4.86 12.97 5.10
C CYS A 44 -4.71 14.47 5.40
N GLY A 45 -4.55 15.29 4.36
CA GLY A 45 -4.36 16.73 4.48
C GLY A 45 -5.62 17.55 4.80
N ARG A 46 -6.80 16.91 4.87
CA ARG A 46 -8.03 17.61 5.25
C ARG A 46 -8.11 17.79 6.77
N ASP A 47 -8.42 19.00 7.20
CA ASP A 47 -8.70 19.32 8.60
C ASP A 47 -9.74 18.36 9.22
N ASN A 48 -9.44 17.92 10.43
CA ASN A 48 -10.28 17.01 11.22
C ASN A 48 -10.53 15.60 10.60
N CYS A 49 -9.85 15.21 9.51
CA CYS A 49 -9.95 13.85 8.99
C CYS A 49 -9.07 12.87 9.78
N GLY A 50 -7.79 13.23 10.00
CA GLY A 50 -6.85 12.44 10.81
C GLY A 50 -6.48 11.04 10.27
N VAL A 51 -7.12 10.59 9.18
CA VAL A 51 -6.90 9.26 8.60
C VAL A 51 -5.48 9.12 8.08
N LEU A 52 -4.86 7.99 8.41
CA LEU A 52 -3.59 7.56 7.83
C LEU A 52 -3.87 6.76 6.54
N LEU A 53 -3.32 7.23 5.43
CA LEU A 53 -3.51 6.64 4.10
C LEU A 53 -2.28 5.82 3.72
N MET A 54 -2.54 4.61 3.24
CA MET A 54 -1.54 3.77 2.57
C MET A 54 -1.62 4.02 1.07
N TYR A 55 -0.46 4.08 0.40
CA TYR A 55 -0.40 4.31 -1.04
C TYR A 55 0.83 3.62 -1.65
N PRO A 56 0.85 3.34 -2.97
CA PRO A 56 2.04 2.85 -3.64
C PRO A 56 3.20 3.84 -3.49
N TYR A 57 4.34 3.40 -2.96
CA TYR A 57 5.48 4.28 -2.71
C TYR A 57 5.95 4.94 -4.01
N GLY A 58 6.09 6.27 -3.98
CA GLY A 58 6.42 7.07 -5.17
C GLY A 58 5.22 7.64 -5.93
N ALA A 59 3.97 7.31 -5.56
CA ALA A 59 2.80 7.98 -6.14
C ALA A 59 2.79 9.49 -5.75
N PRO A 60 2.41 10.39 -6.67
CA PRO A 60 2.43 11.83 -6.43
C PRO A 60 1.29 12.30 -5.52
N SER A 61 0.20 11.54 -5.43
CA SER A 61 -0.94 11.89 -4.58
C SER A 61 -1.75 10.64 -4.21
N VAL A 62 -2.58 10.79 -3.17
CA VAL A 62 -3.52 9.75 -2.74
C VAL A 62 -4.86 10.37 -2.36
N ARG A 63 -5.96 9.73 -2.78
CA ARG A 63 -7.32 10.13 -2.40
C ARG A 63 -7.73 9.43 -1.12
N CYS A 64 -8.18 10.19 -0.13
CA CYS A 64 -8.72 9.64 1.12
C CYS A 64 -10.04 8.93 0.86
N SER A 65 -10.16 7.66 1.25
CA SER A 65 -11.42 6.91 1.14
C SER A 65 -12.53 7.44 2.05
N SER A 66 -12.17 8.03 3.20
CA SER A 66 -13.12 8.55 4.17
C SER A 66 -13.72 9.90 3.77
N CYS A 67 -12.88 10.85 3.35
CA CYS A 67 -13.33 12.24 3.10
C CYS A 67 -13.21 12.68 1.63
N GLN A 68 -12.68 11.83 0.74
CA GLN A 68 -12.46 12.10 -0.69
C GLN A 68 -11.44 13.21 -1.00
N PHE A 69 -10.78 13.79 0.01
CA PHE A 69 -9.70 14.76 -0.21
C PHE A 69 -8.48 14.10 -0.86
N VAL A 70 -7.90 14.76 -1.85
CA VAL A 70 -6.65 14.33 -2.50
C VAL A 70 -5.49 15.00 -1.79
N THR A 71 -4.60 14.20 -1.22
CA THR A 71 -3.39 14.65 -0.55
C THR A 71 -2.21 14.49 -1.50
N GLU A 72 -1.58 15.60 -1.88
CA GLU A 72 -0.31 15.59 -2.62
C GLU A 72 0.83 15.09 -1.73
N ILE A 73 1.72 14.29 -2.30
CA ILE A 73 2.89 13.72 -1.64
C ILE A 73 4.11 14.55 -2.03
N GLY A 74 4.63 15.32 -1.08
CA GLY A 74 5.87 16.09 -1.21
C GLY A 74 6.90 15.69 -0.16
N GLU A 75 8.08 16.29 -0.21
CA GLU A 75 9.16 15.99 0.76
C GLU A 75 8.73 16.22 2.22
N HIS A 76 7.85 17.20 2.45
CA HIS A 76 7.39 17.60 3.78
C HIS A 76 6.44 16.59 4.47
N ASN A 77 5.79 15.69 3.71
CA ASN A 77 4.82 14.74 4.26
C ASN A 77 5.08 13.28 3.83
N ARG A 78 6.06 13.06 2.95
CA ARG A 78 6.52 11.73 2.56
C ARG A 78 7.19 11.04 3.75
N ARG A 79 6.61 9.91 4.17
CA ARG A 79 7.25 9.02 5.14
C ARG A 79 8.13 7.99 4.41
N PRO A 80 9.17 7.45 5.09
CA PRO A 80 9.89 6.29 4.58
C PRO A 80 8.94 5.14 4.26
N PRO A 81 9.35 4.17 3.42
CA PRO A 81 8.56 2.97 3.18
C PRO A 81 8.17 2.28 4.48
N TRP A 82 7.02 1.61 4.47
CA TRP A 82 6.46 0.96 5.66
C TRP A 82 7.44 -0.02 6.33
N SER A 83 8.24 -0.74 5.54
CA SER A 83 9.30 -1.62 6.06
C SER A 83 10.29 -0.92 6.99
N VAL A 84 10.69 0.31 6.65
CA VAL A 84 11.60 1.13 7.47
C VAL A 84 10.90 1.58 8.75
N GLN A 85 9.64 2.00 8.66
CA GLN A 85 8.87 2.42 9.84
C GLN A 85 8.60 1.27 10.81
N GLN A 86 8.50 0.04 10.32
CA GLN A 86 8.35 -1.15 11.15
C GLN A 86 9.67 -1.66 11.75
N GLY A 87 10.82 -1.04 11.43
CA GLY A 87 12.12 -1.54 11.84
C GLY A 87 12.43 -2.92 11.25
N GLN A 88 11.84 -3.29 10.11
CA GLN A 88 12.15 -4.55 9.46
C GLN A 88 13.60 -4.54 8.97
N PRO A 89 14.39 -5.60 9.25
CA PRO A 89 15.70 -5.73 8.66
C PRO A 89 15.55 -5.75 7.15
N THR A 90 16.35 -4.93 6.45
CA THR A 90 16.46 -5.02 4.99
C THR A 90 16.81 -6.47 4.64
N PRO A 91 16.09 -7.12 3.69
CA PRO A 91 16.51 -8.43 3.22
C PRO A 91 17.98 -8.33 2.78
N PRO A 92 18.84 -9.30 3.14
CA PRO A 92 20.24 -9.25 2.76
C PRO A 92 20.32 -9.04 1.25
N ASN A 93 21.12 -8.03 0.88
CA ASN A 93 21.41 -7.69 -0.50
C ASN A 93 21.76 -8.99 -1.24
N VAL A 94 20.93 -9.42 -2.19
CA VAL A 94 21.35 -10.48 -3.11
C VAL A 94 22.37 -9.79 -4.01
N VAL A 95 23.63 -9.84 -3.57
CA VAL A 95 24.79 -9.52 -4.37
C VAL A 95 24.65 -10.34 -5.65
N GLN A 96 24.43 -9.66 -6.77
CA GLN A 96 24.73 -10.21 -8.09
C GLN A 96 26.25 -10.28 -8.25
#